data_AF-A0A329XR32-F1
#
_entry.id   AF-A0A329XR32-F1
#
_cell.length_a   1.000
_cell.length_b   1.000
_cell.length_c   1.000
_cell.angle_alpha   90.00
_cell.angle_beta   90.00
_cell.angle_gamma   90.00
#
_symmetry.space_group_name_H-M   'P 1'
#
loop_
_entity.id
_entity.type
_entity.pdbx_description
1 polymer ?
#
loop_
_entity_poly.entity_id
_entity_poly.type
_entity_poly.pdbx_seq_one_letter_code
_entity_poly.pdbx_strand_id
1 'polypeptide(L)' 'MDQRAWPDELTCRRQVFRWLTRYNTVRRHSYCDNLPPNTYENHHTPATPATTLEHAA' A
#
# COMPACT_ATOMS: atom_id res chain seq x y z
N MET A 1 4.15 -15.53 -20.77
CA MET A 1 3.03 -16.37 -20.31
C MET A 1 1.95 -15.44 -19.78
N ASP A 2 1.07 -14.99 -20.66
CA ASP A 2 -0.10 -14.19 -20.29
C ASP A 2 -1.21 -15.18 -19.89
N GLN A 3 -1.20 -15.63 -18.63
CA GLN A 3 -2.31 -16.44 -18.11
C GLN A 3 -3.50 -15.51 -17.92
N ARG A 4 -4.49 -15.66 -18.80
CA ARG A 4 -5.71 -14.85 -18.82
C ARG A 4 -6.61 -15.07 -17.59
N ALA A 5 -6.32 -16.10 -16.78
CA ALA A 5 -6.99 -16.41 -15.52
C ALA A 5 -6.02 -17.04 -14.51
N TRP A 6 -6.32 -16.85 -13.22
CA TRP A 6 -5.59 -17.48 -12.12
C TRP A 6 -6.06 -18.92 -11.90
N PRO A 7 -5.18 -19.84 -11.49
CA PRO A 7 -5.53 -21.25 -11.29
C PRO A 7 -6.47 -21.48 -10.10
N ASP A 8 -6.39 -20.63 -9.07
CA ASP A 8 -7.25 -20.68 -7.89
C ASP A 8 -7.29 -19.30 -7.19
N GLU A 9 -8.30 -19.11 -6.34
CA GLU A 9 -8.51 -17.83 -5.65
C GLU A 9 -7.38 -17.51 -4.66
N LEU A 10 -6.84 -18.51 -3.96
CA LEU A 10 -5.79 -18.31 -2.97
C LEU A 10 -4.48 -17.84 -3.62
N THR A 11 -4.10 -18.43 -4.76
CA THR A 11 -2.96 -18.02 -5.56
C THR A 11 -3.13 -16.61 -6.10
N CYS A 12 -4.32 -16.28 -6.64
CA CYS A 12 -4.65 -14.92 -7.06
C CYS A 12 -4.43 -13.92 -5.94
N ARG A 13 -5.06 -14.13 -4.78
CA ARG A 13 -4.95 -13.25 -3.61
C ARG A 13 -3.49 -13.07 -3.19
N ARG A 14 -2.73 -14.17 -3.04
CA ARG A 14 -1.32 -14.11 -2.63
C ARG A 14 -0.46 -13.31 -3.60
N GLN A 15 -0.63 -13.53 -4.91
CA GLN A 15 0.16 -12.83 -5.92
C GLN A 15 -0.20 -11.36 -6.00
N VAL A 16 -1.49 -11.02 -5.95
CA VAL A 16 -1.99 -9.65 -5.94
C VAL A 16 -1.51 -8.91 -4.69
N PHE A 17 -1.66 -9.50 -3.50
CA PHE A 17 -1.15 -8.90 -2.27
C PHE A 17 0.36 -8.70 -2.30
N ARG A 18 1.12 -9.70 -2.77
CA ARG A 18 2.58 -9.57 -2.89
C ARG A 18 2.96 -8.45 -3.86
N TRP A 19 2.26 -8.33 -4.98
CA TRP A 19 2.46 -7.26 -5.94
C TRP A 19 2.12 -5.89 -5.35
N LEU A 20 0.95 -5.76 -4.71
CA LEU A 20 0.50 -4.53 -4.03
C LEU A 20 1.50 -4.09 -2.96
N THR A 21 1.95 -5.00 -2.10
CA THR A 21 2.93 -4.67 -1.05
C THR A 21 4.22 -4.16 -1.68
N ARG A 22 4.79 -4.88 -2.65
CA ARG A 22 6.02 -4.45 -3.33
C ARG A 22 5.84 -3.10 -4.02
N TYR A 23 4.71 -2.89 -4.69
CA TYR A 23 4.40 -1.65 -5.38
C TYR A 23 4.39 -0.47 -4.41
N ASN A 24 3.69 -0.61 -3.29
CA ASN A 24 3.49 0.48 -2.34
C ASN A 24 4.70 0.75 -1.45
N THR A 25 5.54 -0.25 -1.14
CA THR A 25 6.63 -0.10 -0.15
C THR A 25 8.04 -0.08 -0.73
N VAL A 26 8.24 -0.59 -1.95
CA VAL A 26 9.58 -0.73 -2.55
C VAL A 26 9.73 0.03 -3.86
N ARG A 27 8.70 0.02 -4.72
CA ARG A 27 8.83 0.61 -6.06
C ARG A 27 8.89 2.13 -5.97
N ARG A 28 9.97 2.70 -6.50
CA ARG A 28 10.16 4.14 -6.62
C ARG A 28 9.44 4.70 -7.84
N HIS A 29 8.84 5.87 -7.69
CA HIS A 29 8.10 6.54 -8.75
C HIS A 29 8.56 8.00 -8.90
N SER A 30 8.73 8.47 -10.15
CA SER A 30 9.19 9.84 -10.42
C SER A 30 8.23 10.91 -9.90
N TYR A 31 6.92 10.66 -9.97
CA TYR A 31 5.89 11.51 -9.36
C TYR A 31 6.00 11.60 -7.82
N CYS A 32 6.47 10.54 -7.16
CA CYS A 32 6.63 10.48 -5.70
C CYS A 32 8.04 10.92 -5.27
N ASP A 33 8.68 11.83 -5.99
CA ASP A 33 10.08 12.26 -5.75
C ASP A 33 11.09 11.10 -5.73
N ASN A 34 10.85 10.05 -6.50
CA ASN A 34 11.60 8.78 -6.47
C ASN A 34 11.55 8.05 -5.11
N LEU A 35 10.52 8.28 -4.30
CA LEU A 35 10.19 7.51 -3.11
C LEU A 35 9.15 6.43 -3.42
N PRO A 36 9.03 5.40 -2.55
CA PRO A 36 7.86 4.53 -2.55
C PRO A 36 6.57 5.30 -2.22
N PRO A 37 5.41 4.91 -2.81
CA PRO A 37 4.14 5.60 -2.58
C PRO A 37 3.77 5.79 -1.11
N ASN A 38 3.92 4.76 -0.28
CA ASN A 38 3.57 4.84 1.13
C ASN A 38 4.42 5.86 1.90
N THR A 39 5.72 5.97 1.58
CA THR A 39 6.63 6.94 2.20
C THR A 39 6.28 8.34 1.78
N TYR A 40 6.01 8.53 0.49
CA TYR A 40 5.57 9.82 -0.05
C TYR A 40 4.27 10.29 0.62
N GLU A 41 3.25 9.43 0.70
CA GLU A 41 2.00 9.74 1.39
C GLU A 41 2.23 10.05 2.87
N ASN A 42 3.08 9.31 3.58
CA ASN A 42 3.40 9.59 4.99
C ASN A 42 4.11 10.94 5.18
N HIS A 43 4.93 11.37 4.22
CA HIS A 43 5.58 12.68 4.26
C HIS A 43 4.60 13.83 3.96
N HIS A 44 3.54 13.56 3.20
CA HIS A 44 2.58 14.57 2.75
C HIS A 44 1.25 14.55 3.50
N THR A 45 1.02 13.52 4.30
CA THR A 45 -0.09 13.46 5.24
C THR A 45 0.34 14.24 6.47
N PRO A 46 -0.23 15.44 6.72
CA PRO A 46 0.02 16.12 7.98
C PRO A 46 -0.42 15.19 9.11
N ALA A 47 0.40 15.06 10.15
CA ALA A 47 0.04 14.25 11.31
C ALA A 47 -1.29 14.76 11.85
N THR A 48 -2.37 14.01 11.61
CA THR A 48 -3.65 14.27 12.24
C THR A 48 -3.39 14.16 13.73
N PRO A 49 -3.52 15.25 14.52
CA PRO A 49 -3.37 15.14 15.96
C PRO A 49 -4.37 14.08 16.40
N ALA A 50 -3.86 13.03 17.05
CA ALA A 50 -4.68 11.97 17.59
C ALA A 50 -5.72 12.62 18.50
N THR A 51 -6.95 12.75 18.00
CA THR A 51 -8.08 13.10 18.83
C THR A 51 -8.27 11.87 19.69
N THR A 52 -7.71 11.89 20.88
CA THR A 52 -7.96 10.91 21.93
C THR A 52 -9.46 10.84 22.08
N LEU A 53 -10.09 9.80 21.51
CA LEU A 53 -11.46 9.45 21.83
C LEU A 53 -11.40 8.92 23.26
N GLU A 54 -11.54 9.84 24.21
CA GLU A 54 -11.81 9.53 25.60
C GLU A 54 -13.02 8.58 25.62
N HIS A 55 -12.79 7.33 26.01
CA HIS A 55 -13.88 6.41 26.33
C HIS A 55 -14.61 6.99 27.55
N ALA A 56 -15.75 7.63 27.30
CA ALA A 56 -16.70 7.96 28.34
C ALA A 56 -17.18 6.64 28.99
N ALA A 57 -16.87 6.47 30.27
CA ALA A 57 -17.37 5.43 31.15
C ALA A 57 -18.74 5.83 31.73
#